data_AF-A0A2R6IQP6-F1
#
_entry.id   AF-A0A2R6IQP6-F1
#
_cell.length_a   1.000
_cell.length_b   1.000
_cell.length_c   1.000
_cell.angle_alpha   90.00
_cell.angle_beta   90.00
_cell.angle_gamma   90.00
#
_symmetry.space_group_name_H-M   'P 1'
#
loop_
_entity.id
_entity.type
_entity.pdbx_description
1 polymer ?
#
loop_
_entity_poly.entity_id
_entity_poly.type
_entity_poly.pdbx_seq_one_letter_code
_entity_poly.pdbx_strand_id
1 'polypeptide(L)'
;MYAPDGTAYDGNYAVLRLERESVEKRERELTQKAAKLMSELDGKGQSDEKAAVDFLLDTMESYDNFTKLKRARELQAKDDRTEAERELLEDLKSIDEINELL
;
A
#
# COMPACT_ATOMS: atom_id res chain seq x y z
N MET A 1 25.37 19.52 -8.10
CA MET A 1 25.01 18.96 -9.42
C MET A 1 25.69 19.81 -10.47
N TYR A 2 26.27 19.22 -11.52
CA TYR A 2 26.92 19.97 -12.59
C TYR A 2 26.06 19.90 -13.85
N ALA A 3 25.97 21.00 -14.59
CA ALA A 3 25.37 21.01 -15.91
C ALA A 3 26.22 20.16 -16.88
N PRO A 4 25.69 19.76 -18.05
CA PRO A 4 26.41 18.91 -19.02
C PRO A 4 27.75 19.48 -19.51
N ASP A 5 27.97 20.79 -19.32
CA ASP A 5 29.19 21.53 -19.62
C ASP A 5 30.19 21.60 -18.45
N GLY A 6 29.90 20.93 -17.33
CA GLY A 6 30.74 20.90 -16.14
C GLY A 6 30.59 22.12 -15.23
N THR A 7 29.69 23.06 -15.52
CA THR A 7 29.45 24.22 -14.65
C THR A 7 28.57 23.83 -13.46
N ALA A 8 28.79 24.47 -12.31
CA ALA A 8 27.98 24.23 -11.12
C ALA A 8 26.54 24.74 -11.37
N TYR A 9 25.56 23.87 -11.13
CA TYR A 9 24.15 24.22 -11.32
C TYR A 9 23.70 25.27 -10.29
N ASP A 10 23.40 26.49 -10.76
CA ASP A 10 22.97 27.64 -9.98
C ASP A 10 21.43 27.79 -9.98
N GLY A 11 20.73 26.73 -9.63
CA GLY A 11 19.27 26.70 -9.58
C GLY A 11 18.74 26.05 -8.31
N ASN A 12 17.49 26.37 -7.96
CA ASN A 12 16.81 25.72 -6.84
C ASN A 12 16.47 24.28 -7.22
N TYR A 13 16.93 23.31 -6.42
CA TYR A 13 16.54 21.91 -6.55
C TYR A 13 15.90 21.41 -5.27
N ALA A 14 14.91 20.53 -5.41
CA ALA A 14 14.32 19.78 -4.31
C ALA A 14 14.73 18.31 -4.43
N VAL A 15 15.30 17.75 -3.37
CA VAL A 15 15.57 16.31 -3.27
C VAL A 15 14.39 15.66 -2.57
N LEU A 16 13.63 14.84 -3.30
CA LEU A 16 12.55 14.04 -2.74
C LEU A 16 13.07 12.63 -2.51
N ARG A 17 13.09 12.19 -1.25
CA ARG A 17 13.39 10.80 -0.90
C ARG A 17 12.07 10.05 -0.81
N LEU A 18 11.84 9.14 -1.75
CA LEU A 18 10.71 8.21 -1.73
C LEU A 18 11.23 6.88 -1.17
N GLU A 19 10.75 6.51 0.01
CA GLU A 19 10.98 5.17 0.55
C GLU A 19 9.74 4.32 0.23
N ARG A 20 9.95 3.20 -0.47
CA ARG A 20 8.90 2.19 -0.66
C ARG A 20 8.71 1.51 0.68
N GLU A 21 7.70 1.94 1.43
CA GLU A 21 7.36 1.30 2.70
C GLU A 21 6.97 -0.15 2.41
N SER A 22 7.73 -1.10 2.96
CA SER A 22 7.49 -2.51 2.70
C SER A 22 6.13 -2.92 3.27
N VAL A 23 5.30 -3.54 2.44
CA VAL A 23 3.95 -4.02 2.82
C VAL A 23 4.05 -4.96 4.03
N GLU A 24 5.11 -5.75 4.11
CA GLU A 24 5.41 -6.67 5.21
C GLU A 24 5.50 -5.96 6.58
N LYS A 25 5.93 -4.68 6.62
CA LYS A 25 5.98 -3.89 7.86
C LYS A 25 4.58 -3.42 8.28
N ARG A 26 3.75 -2.99 7.31
CA ARG A 26 2.40 -2.50 7.57
C ARG A 26 1.47 -3.58 8.08
N GLU A 27 1.48 -4.77 7.47
CA GLU A 27 0.70 -5.92 7.94
C GLU A 27 1.10 -6.30 9.37
N ARG A 28 2.41 -6.43 9.64
CA ARG A 28 2.90 -6.70 11.01
C ARG A 28 2.46 -5.64 12.02
N GLU A 29 2.49 -4.37 11.65
CA GLU A 29 2.01 -3.28 12.50
C GLU A 29 0.50 -3.37 12.76
N LEU A 30 -0.30 -3.72 11.75
CA LEU A 30 -1.74 -3.93 11.89
C LEU A 30 -2.03 -5.13 12.80
N THR A 31 -1.35 -6.26 12.59
CA THR A 31 -1.49 -7.46 13.44
C THR A 31 -1.10 -7.16 14.89
N GLN A 32 0.00 -6.42 15.11
CA GLN A 32 0.42 -6.05 16.46
C GLN A 32 -0.59 -5.13 17.15
N LYS A 33 -1.14 -4.14 16.41
CA LYS A 33 -2.18 -3.24 16.92
C LYS A 33 -3.48 -4.00 17.21
N ALA A 34 -3.86 -4.94 16.37
CA ALA A 34 -5.03 -5.80 16.57
C ALA A 34 -4.86 -6.70 17.79
N ALA A 35 -3.69 -7.35 17.98
CA ALA A 35 -3.40 -8.17 19.14
C ALA A 35 -3.44 -7.36 20.45
N LYS A 36 -2.91 -6.12 20.42
CA LYS A 36 -2.99 -5.20 21.55
C LYS A 36 -4.43 -4.80 21.85
N LEU A 37 -5.22 -4.47 20.82
CA LEU A 37 -6.63 -4.14 20.96
C LEU A 37 -7.41 -5.32 21.56
N MET A 38 -7.20 -6.54 21.05
CA MET A 38 -7.79 -7.76 21.62
C MET A 38 -7.41 -7.92 23.10
N SER A 39 -6.14 -7.72 23.47
CA SER A 39 -5.69 -7.82 24.87
C SER A 39 -6.32 -6.76 25.79
N GLU A 40 -6.59 -5.56 25.28
CA GLU A 40 -7.29 -4.50 26.01
C GLU A 40 -8.79 -4.77 26.15
N LEU A 41 -9.39 -5.49 25.19
CA LEU A 41 -10.80 -5.90 25.19
C LEU A 41 -11.04 -7.12 26.09
N ASP A 42 -10.17 -8.14 26.05
CA ASP A 42 -10.30 -9.43 26.76
C ASP A 42 -10.38 -9.25 28.30
N GLY A 43 -9.93 -8.11 28.83
CA GLY A 43 -10.12 -7.70 30.22
C GLY A 43 -11.57 -7.34 30.61
N LYS A 44 -12.52 -7.26 29.66
CA LYS A 44 -13.93 -6.87 29.90
C LYS A 44 -14.94 -7.99 29.62
N GLY A 45 -14.50 -9.15 29.15
CA GLY A 45 -15.29 -10.37 29.09
C GLY A 45 -16.48 -10.29 28.13
N GLN A 46 -16.28 -10.59 26.85
CA GLN A 46 -17.30 -11.21 26.00
C GLN A 46 -16.69 -11.86 24.75
N SER A 47 -17.15 -13.07 24.44
CA SER A 47 -16.69 -13.95 23.34
C SER A 47 -16.85 -13.39 21.91
N ASP A 48 -17.41 -12.19 21.75
CA ASP A 48 -17.70 -11.55 20.45
C ASP A 48 -16.60 -10.57 20.00
N GLU A 49 -15.63 -10.27 20.87
CA GLU A 49 -14.60 -9.25 20.63
C GLU A 49 -13.60 -9.66 19.55
N LYS A 50 -13.21 -10.93 19.53
CA LYS A 50 -12.31 -11.47 18.48
C LYS A 50 -12.94 -11.35 17.09
N ALA A 51 -14.23 -11.67 16.98
CA ALA A 51 -14.97 -11.55 15.72
C ALA A 51 -15.06 -10.09 15.23
N ALA A 52 -15.17 -9.13 16.14
CA ALA A 52 -15.18 -7.71 15.78
C ALA A 52 -13.81 -7.20 15.28
N VAL A 53 -12.71 -7.68 15.88
CA VAL A 53 -11.35 -7.33 15.42
C VAL A 53 -11.02 -8.00 14.10
N ASP A 54 -11.37 -9.27 13.93
CA ASP A 54 -11.19 -10.00 12.67
C ASP A 54 -12.00 -9.31 11.55
N PHE A 55 -13.27 -8.96 11.80
CA PHE A 55 -14.09 -8.20 10.85
C PHE A 55 -13.48 -6.85 10.48
N LEU A 56 -12.90 -6.13 11.46
CA LEU A 56 -12.24 -4.85 11.19
C LEU A 56 -11.02 -5.03 10.28
N LEU A 57 -10.19 -6.06 10.54
CA LEU A 57 -9.02 -6.37 9.73
C LEU A 57 -9.41 -6.72 8.29
N ASP A 58 -10.36 -7.64 8.11
CA ASP A 58 -10.90 -8.02 6.80
C ASP A 58 -11.46 -6.81 6.04
N THR A 59 -12.15 -5.93 6.76
CA THR A 59 -12.70 -4.69 6.18
C THR A 59 -11.58 -3.77 5.69
N MET A 60 -10.55 -3.56 6.50
CA MET A 60 -9.40 -2.72 6.13
C MET A 60 -8.64 -3.29 4.93
N GLU A 61 -8.44 -4.61 4.89
CA GLU A 61 -7.82 -5.30 3.76
C GLU A 61 -8.65 -5.16 2.48
N SER A 62 -9.97 -5.33 2.59
CA SER A 62 -10.90 -5.15 1.47
C SER A 62 -10.82 -3.73 0.87
N TYR A 63 -10.72 -2.70 1.70
CA TYR A 63 -10.54 -1.31 1.23
C TYR A 63 -9.19 -1.10 0.55
N ASP A 64 -8.12 -1.71 1.06
CA ASP A 64 -6.78 -1.64 0.47
C ASP A 64 -6.78 -2.31 -0.92
N ASN A 65 -7.36 -3.51 -1.03
CA ASN A 65 -7.51 -4.24 -2.28
C ASN A 65 -8.38 -3.49 -3.29
N PHE A 66 -9.49 -2.88 -2.85
CA PHE A 66 -10.31 -2.03 -3.70
C PHE A 66 -9.53 -0.84 -4.27
N THR A 67 -8.71 -0.20 -3.44
CA THR A 67 -7.87 0.94 -3.87
C THR A 67 -6.83 0.50 -4.91
N LYS A 68 -6.18 -0.64 -4.67
CA LYS A 68 -5.22 -1.23 -5.61
C LYS A 68 -5.88 -1.64 -6.94
N LEU A 69 -7.07 -2.26 -6.89
CA LEU A 69 -7.85 -2.63 -8.08
C LEU A 69 -8.23 -1.40 -8.90
N LYS A 70 -8.73 -0.34 -8.23
CA LYS A 70 -9.04 0.93 -8.90
C LYS A 70 -7.80 1.48 -9.61
N ARG A 71 -6.64 1.44 -8.95
CA ARG A 71 -5.38 1.90 -9.54
C ARG A 71 -4.96 1.05 -10.74
N ALA A 72 -5.09 -0.26 -10.66
CA ALA A 72 -4.79 -1.16 -11.76
C ALA A 72 -5.69 -0.89 -12.98
N ARG A 73 -6.99 -0.63 -12.77
CA ARG A 73 -7.92 -0.24 -13.84
C ARG A 73 -7.59 1.12 -14.46
N GLU A 74 -7.24 2.11 -13.65
CA GLU A 74 -6.77 3.41 -14.14
C GLU A 74 -5.53 3.27 -15.02
N LEU A 75 -4.57 2.44 -14.59
CA LEU A 75 -3.37 2.15 -15.38
C LEU A 75 -3.73 1.40 -16.66
N GLN A 76 -4.62 0.40 -16.62
CA GLN A 76 -5.08 -0.33 -17.82
C GLN A 76 -5.79 0.57 -18.83
N ALA A 77 -6.57 1.55 -18.37
CA ALA A 77 -7.28 2.47 -19.25
C ALA A 77 -6.39 3.55 -19.89
N LYS A 78 -5.15 3.70 -19.41
CA LYS A 78 -4.20 4.69 -19.93
C LYS A 78 -3.56 4.20 -21.24
N ASP A 79 -3.61 5.04 -22.26
CA ASP A 79 -3.05 4.73 -23.60
C ASP A 79 -1.53 4.62 -23.59
N ASP A 80 -0.84 5.46 -22.79
CA ASP A 80 0.62 5.51 -22.73
C ASP A 80 1.10 5.46 -21.28
N ARG A 81 2.04 4.55 -21.00
CA ARG A 81 2.54 4.25 -19.64
C ARG A 81 4.05 4.45 -19.59
N THR A 82 4.51 5.08 -18.51
CA THR A 82 5.94 5.08 -18.18
C THR A 82 6.40 3.67 -17.78
N GLU A 83 7.71 3.43 -17.75
CA GLU A 83 8.26 2.13 -17.32
C GLU A 83 7.80 1.77 -15.89
N ALA A 84 7.91 2.72 -14.97
CA ALA A 84 7.47 2.53 -13.59
C ALA A 84 5.96 2.23 -13.47
N GLU A 85 5.13 2.78 -14.37
CA GLU A 85 3.69 2.48 -14.41
C GLU A 85 3.40 1.08 -14.97
N ARG A 86 4.24 0.57 -15.87
CA ARG A 86 4.15 -0.81 -16.36
C ARG A 86 4.56 -1.80 -15.27
N GLU A 87 5.70 -1.55 -14.62
CA GLU A 87 6.15 -2.35 -13.47
C GLU A 87 5.09 -2.37 -12.36
N LEU A 88 4.52 -1.22 -12.01
CA LEU A 88 3.46 -1.15 -11.00
C LEU A 88 2.21 -1.93 -11.42
N LEU A 89 1.83 -1.90 -12.71
CA LEU A 89 0.68 -2.67 -13.18
C LEU A 89 0.94 -4.18 -13.14
N GLU A 90 2.17 -4.63 -13.44
CA GLU A 90 2.56 -6.03 -13.29
C GLU A 90 2.57 -6.46 -11.83
N ASP A 91 3.16 -5.66 -10.94
CA ASP A 91 3.11 -5.87 -9.50
C ASP A 91 1.67 -6.02 -9.01
N LEU A 92 0.75 -5.13 -9.43
CA LEU A 92 -0.66 -5.18 -9.05
C LEU A 92 -1.39 -6.42 -9.61
N LYS A 93 -1.00 -6.92 -10.79
CA LYS A 93 -1.57 -8.14 -11.38
C LYS A 93 -1.02 -9.43 -10.77
N SER A 94 0.10 -9.36 -10.05
CA SER A 94 0.63 -10.49 -9.30
C SER A 94 -0.12 -10.78 -8.01
N ILE A 95 -1.01 -9.88 -7.59
CA ILE A 95 -1.89 -10.05 -6.42
C ILE A 95 -3.15 -10.78 -6.89
N ASP A 96 -3.37 -12.00 -6.40
CA ASP A 96 -4.46 -12.88 -6.84
C ASP A 96 -5.83 -12.22 -6.69
N GLU A 97 -6.10 -11.58 -5.54
CA GLU A 97 -7.37 -10.92 -5.23
C GLU A 97 -7.68 -9.76 -6.19
N ILE A 98 -6.65 -9.15 -6.77
CA ILE A 98 -6.80 -8.07 -7.75
C ILE A 98 -6.97 -8.66 -9.14
N ASN A 99 -6.16 -9.65 -9.49
CA ASN A 99 -6.15 -10.25 -10.82
C ASN A 99 -7.48 -10.96 -11.15
N GLU A 100 -8.13 -11.57 -10.16
CA GLU A 100 -9.46 -12.16 -10.32
C GLU A 100 -10.56 -11.14 -10.66
N LEU A 101 -10.34 -9.86 -10.34
CA LEU A 101 -11.33 -8.78 -10.47
C LEU A 101 -11.01 -7.76 -11.58
N LEU A 102 -9.88 -7.95 -12.28
CA LEU A 102 -9.44 -7.15 -13.43
C LEU A 102 -10.04 -7.67 -14.73
#